data_AF-A0A0M3I928-F1
#
_entry.id   AF-A0A0M3I928-F1
#
_cell.length_a   1.000
_cell.length_b   1.000
_cell.length_c   1.000
_cell.angle_alpha   90.00
_cell.angle_beta   90.00
_cell.angle_gamma   90.00
#
_symmetry.space_group_name_H-M   'P 1'
#
loop_
_entity.id
_entity.type
_entity.pdbx_description
1 polymer ?
#
loop_
_entity_poly.entity_id
_entity_poly.type
_entity_poly.pdbx_seq_one_letter_code
_entity_poly.pdbx_strand_id
1 'polypeptide(L)'
;MPRLIVLELLAGGDLKSFLRECRPRNTNEHIIDMMDLFEMAKDVAKGCKFLADNRFIHRDIAARNCLLTKKEKGRVVKIADFGGKAMLPVKWMPPEAFLDGIFTVKTDVWSFGVLLWEIFSLGYMPYPGRNNQEVRHIKQSNFYLYS
;
A
#
# COMPACT_ATOMS: atom_id res chain seq x y z
N MET A 1 -8.10 13.55 31.04
CA MET A 1 -9.02 13.52 29.88
C MET A 1 -8.33 12.81 28.72
N PRO A 2 -8.99 11.88 28.01
CA PRO A 2 -8.40 11.22 26.85
C PRO A 2 -8.15 12.23 25.73
N ARG A 3 -7.05 12.08 24.99
CA ARG A 3 -6.76 12.88 23.78
C ARG A 3 -7.39 12.17 22.58
N LEU A 4 -8.16 12.90 21.80
CA LEU A 4 -8.88 12.40 20.62
C LEU A 4 -8.39 13.12 19.36
N ILE A 5 -8.42 12.43 18.23
CA ILE A 5 -8.19 12.98 16.89
C ILE A 5 -9.48 12.76 16.09
N VAL A 6 -10.02 13.82 15.49
CA VAL A 6 -11.21 13.76 14.63
C VAL A 6 -10.76 13.81 13.18
N LEU A 7 -11.20 12.85 12.37
CA LEU A 7 -10.84 12.69 10.96
C LEU A 7 -12.09 12.54 10.10
N GLU A 8 -11.94 12.66 8.78
CA GLU A 8 -13.02 12.33 7.85
C GLU A 8 -13.43 10.85 7.96
N LEU A 9 -14.73 10.59 7.80
CA LEU A 9 -15.24 9.22 7.79
C LEU A 9 -15.04 8.59 6.41
N LEU A 10 -14.26 7.51 6.39
CA LEU A 10 -14.03 6.69 5.19
C LEU A 10 -14.71 5.32 5.38
N ALA A 11 -16.02 5.30 5.09
CA ALA A 11 -16.93 4.20 5.42
C ALA A 11 -16.66 2.90 4.65
N GLY A 12 -15.84 2.95 3.58
CA GLY A 12 -15.44 1.77 2.83
C GLY A 12 -14.40 0.89 3.54
N GLY A 13 -13.80 1.39 4.62
CA GLY A 13 -12.77 0.68 5.37
C GLY A 13 -11.42 0.64 4.65
N ASP A 14 -10.53 -0.26 5.06
CA ASP A 14 -9.20 -0.37 4.47
C ASP A 14 -9.20 -1.11 3.13
N LEU A 15 -8.32 -0.67 2.23
CA LEU A 15 -8.22 -1.16 0.86
C LEU A 15 -7.86 -2.65 0.81
N LYS A 16 -7.02 -3.12 1.74
CA LYS A 16 -6.63 -4.53 1.75
C LYS A 16 -7.81 -5.44 2.05
N SER A 17 -8.60 -5.12 3.07
CA SER A 17 -9.81 -5.89 3.42
C SER A 17 -10.82 -5.85 2.29
N PHE A 18 -11.09 -4.66 1.73
CA PHE A 18 -12.00 -4.48 0.60
C PHE A 18 -11.60 -5.34 -0.63
N LEU A 19 -10.32 -5.32 -1.03
CA LEU A 19 -9.83 -6.12 -2.16
C LEU A 19 -10.02 -7.62 -1.94
N ARG A 20 -9.82 -8.11 -0.70
CA ARG A 20 -10.02 -9.53 -0.35
C ARG A 20 -11.49 -9.93 -0.38
N GLU A 21 -12.39 -9.03 0.01
CA GLU A 21 -13.83 -9.25 -0.08
C GLU A 21 -14.29 -9.39 -1.54
N CYS A 22 -13.67 -8.67 -2.46
CA CYS A 22 -14.00 -8.67 -3.89
C CYS A 22 -13.45 -9.86 -4.69
N ARG A 23 -12.70 -10.77 -4.07
CA ARG A 23 -12.19 -11.96 -4.77
C ARG A 23 -13.35 -12.79 -5.33
N PRO A 24 -13.21 -13.34 -6.56
CA PRO A 24 -14.25 -14.18 -7.14
C PRO A 24 -14.67 -15.28 -6.18
N ARG A 25 -15.97 -15.33 -5.89
CA ARG A 25 -16.63 -16.44 -5.19
C ARG A 25 -17.45 -17.21 -6.23
N ASN A 26 -17.99 -18.38 -5.88
CA ASN A 26 -18.85 -19.18 -6.76
C ASN A 26 -20.17 -18.48 -7.18
N THR A 27 -20.34 -17.20 -6.83
CA THR A 27 -21.46 -16.33 -7.19
C THR A 27 -21.02 -15.42 -8.34
N ASN A 28 -21.80 -15.35 -9.43
CA ASN A 28 -21.51 -14.54 -10.63
C ASN A 28 -21.56 -13.00 -10.42
N GLU A 29 -21.53 -12.50 -9.19
CA GLU A 29 -21.52 -11.07 -8.88
C GLU A 29 -20.08 -10.56 -8.79
N HIS A 30 -19.61 -9.90 -9.85
CA HIS A 30 -18.34 -9.19 -9.85
C HIS A 30 -18.52 -7.80 -9.21
N ILE A 31 -18.08 -7.67 -7.95
CA ILE A 31 -18.12 -6.42 -7.18
C ILE A 31 -17.12 -5.37 -7.72
N ILE A 32 -16.09 -5.84 -8.43
CA ILE A 32 -14.98 -5.04 -8.93
C ILE A 32 -14.55 -5.50 -10.33
N ASP A 33 -14.16 -4.56 -11.18
CA ASP A 33 -13.54 -4.81 -12.49
C ASP A 33 -12.11 -4.23 -12.58
N MET A 34 -11.45 -4.44 -13.72
CA MET A 34 -10.09 -3.93 -13.94
C MET A 34 -10.01 -2.39 -13.92
N MET A 35 -11.08 -1.70 -14.32
CA MET A 35 -11.11 -0.24 -14.32
C MET A 35 -11.18 0.28 -12.89
N ASP A 36 -11.98 -0.36 -12.02
CA ASP A 36 -12.01 -0.04 -10.60
C ASP A 36 -10.62 -0.18 -9.95
N LEU A 37 -9.86 -1.24 -10.25
CA LEU A 37 -8.50 -1.43 -9.74
C LEU A 37 -7.54 -0.34 -10.23
N PHE A 38 -7.66 0.06 -11.49
CA PHE A 38 -6.87 1.16 -12.05
C PHE A 38 -7.19 2.50 -11.39
N GLU A 39 -8.47 2.79 -11.16
CA GLU A 39 -8.90 4.02 -10.47
C GLU A 39 -8.37 4.07 -9.02
N MET A 40 -8.40 2.96 -8.29
CA MET A 40 -7.81 2.87 -6.95
C MET A 40 -6.31 3.15 -6.95
N ALA A 41 -5.57 2.57 -7.91
CA ALA A 41 -4.14 2.81 -8.06
C ALA A 41 -3.85 4.28 -8.40
N LYS A 42 -4.66 4.88 -9.29
CA LYS A 42 -4.54 6.28 -9.70
C LYS A 42 -4.81 7.23 -8.53
N ASP A 43 -5.81 6.95 -7.70
CA ASP A 43 -6.11 7.75 -6.52
C ASP A 43 -4.95 7.77 -5.53
N VAL A 44 -4.36 6.60 -5.23
CA VAL A 44 -3.19 6.53 -4.35
C VAL A 44 -1.97 7.19 -5.00
N ALA A 45 -1.76 7.06 -6.31
CA ALA A 45 -0.69 7.75 -7.03
C ALA A 45 -0.78 9.28 -6.89
N LYS A 46 -1.99 9.85 -6.99
CA LYS A 46 -2.22 11.29 -6.77
C LYS A 46 -1.87 11.69 -5.34
N GLY A 47 -2.26 10.88 -4.35
CA GLY A 47 -1.87 11.08 -2.96
C GLY A 47 -0.35 11.05 -2.76
N CYS A 48 0.34 10.03 -3.31
CA CYS A 48 1.79 9.93 -3.25
C CYS A 48 2.48 11.11 -3.92
N LYS A 49 1.98 11.58 -5.07
CA LYS A 49 2.48 12.78 -5.73
C LYS A 49 2.34 14.02 -4.84
N PHE A 50 1.19 14.20 -4.20
CA PHE A 50 0.99 15.31 -3.27
C PHE A 50 2.00 15.26 -2.10
N LEU A 51 2.24 14.10 -1.51
CA LEU A 51 3.24 13.94 -0.44
C LEU A 51 4.65 14.29 -0.94
N ALA A 52 5.03 13.78 -2.12
CA ALA A 52 6.31 14.04 -2.75
C ALA A 52 6.54 15.52 -3.04
N ASP A 53 5.55 16.21 -3.63
CA ASP A 53 5.61 17.63 -3.95
C ASP A 53 5.79 18.49 -2.68
N ASN A 54 5.28 18.01 -1.53
CA ASN A 54 5.42 18.64 -0.21
C ASN A 54 6.61 18.12 0.61
N ARG A 55 7.53 17.36 -0.01
CA ARG A 55 8.73 16.78 0.64
C ARG A 55 8.41 15.92 1.87
N PHE A 56 7.22 15.31 1.88
CA PHE A 56 6.79 14.38 2.92
C PHE A 56 7.06 12.95 2.48
N ILE A 57 7.71 12.15 3.34
CA ILE A 57 8.00 10.74 3.09
C ILE A 57 7.15 9.91 4.05
N HIS A 58 6.23 9.11 3.51
CA HIS A 58 5.29 8.31 4.28
C HIS A 58 5.93 7.08 4.93
N ARG A 59 6.86 6.41 4.24
CA ARG A 59 7.61 5.22 4.73
C ARG A 59 6.80 3.94 4.94
N ASP A 60 5.49 3.96 4.70
CA ASP A 60 4.63 2.77 4.82
C ASP A 60 3.45 2.82 3.82
N ILE A 61 3.73 3.15 2.55
CA ILE A 61 2.71 3.05 1.49
C ILE A 61 2.37 1.57 1.28
N ALA A 62 1.14 1.19 1.66
CA ALA A 62 0.62 -0.17 1.59
C ALA A 62 -0.90 -0.16 1.58
N ALA A 63 -1.55 -1.23 1.09
CA ALA A 63 -3.00 -1.28 0.98
C ALA A 63 -3.71 -1.17 2.34
N ARG A 64 -3.09 -1.69 3.41
CA ARG A 64 -3.61 -1.58 4.80
C ARG A 64 -3.68 -0.14 5.33
N ASN A 65 -2.91 0.78 4.74
CA ASN A 65 -2.84 2.20 5.11
C ASN A 65 -3.57 3.06 4.07
N CYS A 66 -4.40 2.45 3.23
CA CYS A 66 -5.28 3.17 2.32
C CYS A 66 -6.73 2.89 2.72
N LEU A 67 -7.56 3.92 2.73
CA LEU A 67 -8.96 3.84 3.12
C LEU A 67 -9.87 4.24 1.95
N LEU A 68 -11.05 3.64 1.87
CA LEU A 68 -12.05 3.97 0.84
C LEU A 68 -13.17 4.86 1.40
N THR A 69 -13.65 5.80 0.59
CA THR A 69 -14.84 6.59 0.96
C THR A 69 -16.08 5.73 1.17
N LYS A 70 -16.27 4.69 0.35
CA LYS A 70 -17.40 3.76 0.37
C LYS A 70 -17.07 2.45 -0.38
N LYS A 71 -17.90 1.41 -0.26
CA LYS A 71 -17.68 0.12 -0.93
C LYS A 71 -18.29 0.05 -2.33
N GLU A 72 -19.37 0.79 -2.57
CA GLU A 72 -20.09 0.83 -3.84
C GLU A 72 -19.27 1.56 -4.93
N LYS A 73 -19.72 1.49 -6.19
CA LYS A 73 -19.08 2.19 -7.31
C LYS A 73 -18.99 3.72 -7.06
N GLY A 74 -17.98 4.35 -7.66
CA GLY A 74 -17.65 5.77 -7.42
C GLY A 74 -16.96 6.00 -6.07
N ARG A 75 -16.29 4.97 -5.55
CA ARG A 75 -15.40 5.03 -4.38
C ARG A 75 -14.10 5.77 -4.72
N VAL A 76 -13.52 6.45 -3.74
CA VAL A 76 -12.21 7.10 -3.84
C VAL A 76 -11.29 6.50 -2.78
N VAL A 77 -10.05 6.21 -3.15
CA VAL A 77 -9.03 5.70 -2.22
C VAL A 77 -8.17 6.85 -1.71
N LYS A 78 -7.94 6.89 -0.40
CA LYS A 78 -7.11 7.90 0.24
C LYS A 78 -6.01 7.25 1.07
N ILE A 79 -4.83 7.84 1.03
CA ILE A 79 -3.71 7.47 1.92
C ILE A 79 -4.10 7.90 3.34
N ALA A 80 -3.91 6.99 4.29
CA ALA A 80 -4.19 7.16 5.71
C ALA A 80 -3.01 6.61 6.54
N ASP A 81 -3.12 6.70 7.86
CA ASP A 81 -2.10 6.21 8.81
C ASP A 81 -0.69 6.76 8.55
N PHE A 82 -0.50 8.03 8.91
CA PHE A 82 0.80 8.73 8.87
C PHE A 82 1.66 8.45 10.12
N GLY A 83 1.30 7.43 10.91
CA GLY A 83 2.00 7.07 12.14
C GLY A 83 3.29 6.29 11.87
N GLY A 84 4.34 6.58 12.65
CA GLY A 84 5.54 5.75 12.66
C GLY A 84 5.26 4.40 13.29
N LYS A 85 5.63 3.29 12.62
CA LYS A 85 5.49 1.94 13.17
C LYS A 85 6.77 1.50 13.87
N ALA A 86 6.62 0.82 15.01
CA ALA A 86 7.74 0.22 15.74
C ALA A 86 8.43 -0.91 14.93
N MET A 87 7.67 -1.58 14.06
CA MET A 87 8.19 -2.62 13.18
C MET A 87 8.30 -2.14 11.73
N LEU A 88 9.44 -2.40 11.11
CA LEU A 88 9.72 -2.05 9.72
C LEU A 88 8.88 -2.87 8.73
N PRO A 89 8.21 -2.25 7.74
CA PRO A 89 7.42 -2.94 6.73
C PRO A 89 8.29 -3.54 5.61
N VAL A 90 9.19 -4.47 5.96
CA VAL A 90 10.25 -5.04 5.10
C VAL A 90 9.78 -5.42 3.68
N LYS A 91 8.58 -5.99 3.54
CA LYS A 91 8.05 -6.39 2.23
C LYS A 91 7.77 -5.21 1.30
N TRP A 92 7.44 -4.04 1.84
CA TRP A 92 7.22 -2.79 1.10
C TRP A 92 8.47 -1.93 0.97
N MET A 93 9.52 -2.18 1.75
CA MET A 93 10.72 -1.34 1.75
C MET A 93 11.72 -1.71 0.64
N PRO A 94 12.40 -0.73 0.03
CA PRO A 94 13.57 -0.99 -0.81
C PRO A 94 14.82 -1.33 0.03
N PRO A 95 15.87 -1.93 -0.58
CA PRO A 95 17.12 -2.31 0.09
C PRO A 95 17.75 -1.22 0.96
N GLU A 96 17.98 -0.03 0.39
CA GLU A 96 18.62 1.10 1.06
C GLU A 96 17.88 1.56 2.34
N ALA A 97 16.56 1.35 2.39
CA ALA A 97 15.75 1.77 3.53
C ALA A 97 15.88 0.79 4.72
N PHE A 98 16.01 -0.52 4.47
CA PHE A 98 16.15 -1.51 5.55
C PHE A 98 17.60 -1.91 5.86
N LEU A 99 18.55 -1.58 4.98
CA LEU A 99 19.98 -1.74 5.19
C LEU A 99 20.57 -0.51 5.89
N ASP A 100 20.38 0.66 5.29
CA ASP A 100 21.11 1.88 5.64
C ASP A 100 20.22 2.92 6.35
N GLY A 101 18.92 2.63 6.48
CA GLY A 101 17.95 3.56 7.05
C GLY A 101 17.72 4.79 6.18
N ILE A 102 18.04 4.72 4.88
CA ILE A 102 17.88 5.83 3.94
C ILE A 102 16.43 5.89 3.47
N PHE A 103 15.75 6.99 3.79
CA PHE A 103 14.38 7.26 3.35
C PHE A 103 14.34 8.50 2.45
N THR A 104 13.71 8.36 1.28
CA THR A 104 13.53 9.44 0.32
C THR A 104 12.15 9.32 -0.32
N VAL A 105 11.74 10.28 -1.15
CA VAL A 105 10.53 10.11 -1.97
C VAL A 105 10.60 8.84 -2.82
N LYS A 106 11.80 8.40 -3.25
CA LYS A 106 11.96 7.18 -4.05
C LYS A 106 11.69 5.90 -3.25
N THR A 107 11.83 5.93 -1.93
CA THR A 107 11.45 4.77 -1.11
C THR A 107 9.94 4.58 -1.06
N ASP A 108 9.17 5.68 -1.12
CA ASP A 108 7.72 5.62 -1.26
C ASP A 108 7.31 5.17 -2.68
N VAL A 109 8.07 5.55 -3.72
CA VAL A 109 7.85 5.05 -5.08
C VAL A 109 8.03 3.53 -5.14
N TRP A 110 9.05 2.97 -4.48
CA TRP A 110 9.20 1.51 -4.36
C TRP A 110 7.98 0.88 -3.67
N SER A 111 7.58 1.46 -2.53
CA SER A 111 6.46 0.98 -1.73
C SER A 111 5.15 1.02 -2.53
N PHE A 112 4.97 2.06 -3.35
CA PHE A 112 3.86 2.18 -4.30
C PHE A 112 3.85 1.05 -5.34
N GLY A 113 5.02 0.62 -5.83
CA GLY A 113 5.10 -0.56 -6.71
C GLY A 113 4.60 -1.85 -6.03
N VAL A 114 4.90 -2.03 -4.75
CA VAL A 114 4.38 -3.17 -3.97
C VAL A 114 2.87 -3.01 -3.71
N LEU A 115 2.37 -1.80 -3.48
CA LEU A 115 0.95 -1.51 -3.39
C LEU A 115 0.21 -1.85 -4.69
N LEU A 116 0.77 -1.51 -5.87
CA LEU A 116 0.19 -1.90 -7.15
C LEU A 116 0.02 -3.42 -7.22
N TRP A 117 1.04 -4.17 -6.81
CA TRP A 117 0.94 -5.63 -6.72
C TRP A 117 -0.17 -6.08 -5.76
N GLU A 118 -0.32 -5.43 -4.59
CA GLU A 118 -1.44 -5.71 -3.68
C GLU A 118 -2.80 -5.46 -4.34
N ILE A 119 -2.97 -4.34 -5.07
CA ILE A 119 -4.22 -3.98 -5.75
C ILE A 119 -4.56 -5.03 -6.81
N PHE A 120 -3.65 -5.28 -7.76
CA PHE A 120 -3.91 -6.18 -8.89
C PHE A 120 -3.93 -7.66 -8.50
N SER A 121 -3.40 -8.03 -7.33
CA SER A 121 -3.56 -9.38 -6.78
C SER A 121 -4.81 -9.53 -5.91
N LEU A 122 -5.66 -8.51 -5.80
CA LEU A 122 -6.83 -8.52 -4.90
C LEU A 122 -6.43 -8.79 -3.44
N GLY A 123 -5.43 -8.05 -2.97
CA GLY A 123 -5.01 -7.99 -1.57
C GLY A 123 -4.23 -9.21 -1.08
N TYR A 124 -3.52 -9.93 -1.96
CA TYR A 124 -2.58 -10.96 -1.50
C TYR A 124 -1.44 -10.33 -0.68
N MET A 125 -0.82 -11.15 0.16
CA MET A 125 0.40 -10.75 0.85
C MET A 125 1.57 -10.75 -0.15
N PRO A 126 2.33 -9.64 -0.29
CA PRO A 126 3.52 -9.62 -1.13
C PRO A 126 4.52 -10.70 -0.71
N TYR A 127 5.24 -11.25 -1.70
CA TYR A 127 6.16 -12.37 -1.51
C TYR A 127 5.47 -13.55 -0.80
N PRO A 128 4.49 -14.21 -1.47
CA PRO A 128 3.71 -15.28 -0.87
C PRO A 128 4.62 -16.43 -0.41
N GLY A 129 4.34 -16.95 0.78
CA GLY A 129 5.12 -18.03 1.39
C GLY A 129 6.51 -17.61 1.91
N ARG A 130 6.89 -16.33 1.81
CA ARG A 130 8.20 -15.84 2.29
C ARG A 130 8.08 -15.01 3.56
N ASN A 131 8.98 -15.25 4.50
CA ASN A 131 9.16 -14.43 5.70
C ASN A 131 10.02 -13.18 5.43
N ASN A 132 10.16 -12.29 6.41
CA ASN A 132 10.90 -11.03 6.23
C ASN A 132 12.41 -11.22 5.98
N GLN A 133 13.03 -12.25 6.55
CA GLN A 133 14.46 -12.52 6.33
C GLN A 133 14.72 -12.98 4.90
N GLU A 134 13.89 -13.89 4.39
CA GLU A 134 13.98 -14.37 3.01
C GLU A 134 13.76 -13.24 2.00
N VAL A 135 12.78 -12.36 2.25
CA VAL A 135 12.52 -11.20 1.39
C VAL A 135 13.69 -10.22 1.39
N ARG A 136 14.33 -9.99 2.55
CA ARG A 136 15.57 -9.17 2.61
C ARG A 136 16.66 -9.77 1.74
N HIS A 137 16.90 -11.07 1.86
CA HIS A 137 17.92 -11.76 1.09
C HIS A 137 17.66 -11.65 -0.42
N ILE A 138 16.43 -11.92 -0.87
CA ILE A 138 16.04 -11.78 -2.28
C ILE A 138 16.31 -10.36 -2.81
N LYS A 139 15.89 -9.35 -2.04
CA LYS A 139 16.04 -7.94 -2.44
C LYS A 139 17.50 -7.49 -2.48
N GLN A 140 18.32 -7.93 -1.52
CA GLN A 140 19.75 -7.66 -1.49
C GLN A 140 20.46 -8.28 -2.69
N SER A 141 20.25 -9.57 -2.94
CA SER A 141 20.89 -10.27 -4.06
C SER A 141 20.55 -9.61 -5.40
N ASN A 142 19.30 -9.18 -5.60
CA ASN A 142 18.92 -8.46 -6.81
C ASN A 142 19.52 -7.05 -6.88
N PHE A 143 19.63 -6.33 -5.77
CA PHE A 143 20.19 -4.98 -5.77
C PHE A 143 21.65 -4.96 -6.25
N TYR A 144 22.46 -5.90 -5.76
CA TYR A 144 23.87 -6.01 -6.14
C TYR A 144 24.11 -6.56 -7.56
N LEU A 145 23.09 -7.16 -8.19
CA LEU A 145 23.21 -7.65 -9.57
C LEU A 145 23.02 -6.54 -10.63
N TYR A 146 22.47 -5.38 -10.25
CA TYR A 146 22.17 -4.27 -11.17
C TYR A 146 22.89 -2.95 -10.78
N SER A 147 23.86 -3.03 -9.87
CA SER A 147 24.74 -1.93 -9.43
C SER A 147 26.17 -2.19 -9.86
#